data_AF-A0A1F4DAX3-F1
#
_entry.id   AF-A0A1F4DAX3-F1
#
_cell.length_a   1.000
_cell.length_b   1.000
_cell.length_c   1.000
_cell.angle_alpha   90.00
_cell.angle_beta   90.00
_cell.angle_gamma   90.00
#
_symmetry.space_group_name_H-M   'P 1'
#
loop_
_entity.id
_entity.type
_entity.pdbx_description
1 polymer ?
#
loop_
_entity_poly.entity_id
_entity_poly.type
_entity_poly.pdbx_seq_one_letter_code
_entity_poly.pdbx_strand_id
1 'polypeptide(L)'
;MRSHTEHRKRARAILAGHECLFPASVFDPLSARIAESVGFQIGLLSGSVSSLTTLAAPDVVVLTLTEFADQVRLIMRVSNLSLLVDADHGYGNALNVMRTVAELEHAGVSMLGIEDAVLPVRFGHTSNMNELVSIEEMTGKLRAALVSRRDSTLVIAARTAAARIEGIEGAVARARAYAKTGVDALFIVEADEIAIIRAVHETVDLPLIVGSGPMSAKRKELTALGARILLQGHQPVAASVKALHDTYLHLFNGGAPADLKSRTVSAEEIDRLIFVEDYEKARREYLQ
;
A
#
# COMPACT_ATOMS: atom_id res chain seq x y z
N MET A 1 -5.68 -16.67 13.32
CA MET A 1 -4.99 -15.67 12.48
C MET A 1 -3.93 -16.37 11.65
N ARG A 2 -3.78 -16.03 10.36
CA ARG A 2 -2.74 -16.64 9.50
C ARG A 2 -1.36 -16.12 9.91
N SER A 3 -0.32 -16.91 9.66
CA SER A 3 1.06 -16.44 9.85
C SER A 3 1.44 -15.43 8.75
N HIS A 4 2.48 -14.62 8.98
CA HIS A 4 2.98 -13.68 7.97
C HIS A 4 3.37 -14.39 6.65
N THR A 5 3.97 -15.58 6.72
CA THR A 5 4.30 -16.39 5.55
C THR A 5 3.05 -16.83 4.78
N GLU A 6 1.95 -17.18 5.46
CA GLU A 6 0.70 -17.52 4.76
C GLU A 6 0.06 -16.27 4.09
N HIS A 7 0.19 -15.08 4.69
CA HIS A 7 -0.21 -13.83 4.02
C HIS A 7 0.60 -13.57 2.75
N ARG A 8 1.91 -13.80 2.79
CA ARG A 8 2.82 -13.66 1.64
C ARG A 8 2.55 -14.67 0.54
N LYS A 9 2.35 -15.96 0.89
CA LYS A 9 1.96 -17.00 -0.07
C LYS A 9 0.66 -16.65 -0.79
N ARG A 10 -0.35 -16.15 -0.05
CA ARG A 10 -1.60 -15.67 -0.68
C ARG A 10 -1.34 -14.49 -1.61
N ALA A 11 -0.49 -13.53 -1.22
CA ALA A 11 -0.11 -12.42 -2.11
C ALA A 11 0.52 -12.91 -3.41
N ARG A 12 1.43 -13.89 -3.34
CA ARG A 12 2.01 -14.53 -4.54
C ARG A 12 0.97 -15.25 -5.38
N ALA A 13 0.04 -15.98 -4.75
CA ALA A 13 -1.04 -16.66 -5.47
C ALA A 13 -1.94 -15.67 -6.23
N ILE A 14 -2.22 -14.50 -5.64
CA ILE A 14 -2.97 -13.42 -6.30
C ILE A 14 -2.20 -12.91 -7.53
N LEU A 15 -0.91 -12.60 -7.38
CA LEU A 15 -0.08 -12.11 -8.48
C LEU A 15 0.12 -13.15 -9.60
N ALA A 16 0.19 -14.44 -9.25
CA ALA A 16 0.29 -15.54 -10.21
C ALA A 16 -1.07 -15.90 -10.87
N GLY A 17 -2.17 -15.42 -10.31
CA GLY A 17 -3.52 -15.73 -10.79
C GLY A 17 -3.88 -15.03 -12.10
N HIS A 18 -5.17 -15.06 -12.43
CA HIS A 18 -5.73 -14.44 -13.65
C HIS A 18 -6.74 -13.33 -13.35
N GLU A 19 -6.99 -13.05 -12.07
CA GLU A 19 -7.90 -11.99 -11.64
C GLU A 19 -7.12 -10.78 -11.15
N CYS A 20 -7.53 -9.59 -11.58
CA CYS A 20 -7.09 -8.35 -10.95
C CYS A 20 -7.94 -8.10 -9.71
N LEU A 21 -7.40 -7.77 -8.54
CA LEU A 21 -8.14 -7.45 -7.33
C LEU A 21 -8.03 -5.97 -6.94
N PHE A 22 -9.01 -5.46 -6.20
CA PHE A 22 -8.94 -4.13 -5.59
C PHE A 22 -8.46 -4.25 -4.14
N PRO A 23 -7.37 -3.58 -3.73
CA PRO A 23 -6.97 -3.55 -2.33
C PRO A 23 -7.83 -2.54 -1.56
N ALA A 24 -8.14 -2.85 -0.30
CA ALA A 24 -8.70 -1.87 0.62
C ALA A 24 -7.62 -0.90 1.07
N SER A 25 -7.83 0.40 0.91
CA SER A 25 -6.98 1.41 1.56
C SER A 25 -7.21 1.37 3.07
N VAL A 26 -6.21 0.95 3.82
CA VAL A 26 -6.23 0.83 5.29
C VAL A 26 -5.19 1.78 5.89
N PHE A 27 -5.42 2.22 7.12
CA PHE A 27 -4.53 3.19 7.79
C PHE A 27 -4.30 2.87 9.27
N ASP A 28 -5.03 1.93 9.84
CA ASP A 28 -4.89 1.53 11.24
C ASP A 28 -5.46 0.10 11.45
N PRO A 29 -5.29 -0.49 12.65
CA PRO A 29 -5.83 -1.81 12.95
C PRO A 29 -7.35 -1.95 12.73
N LEU A 30 -8.12 -0.89 13.02
CA LEU A 30 -9.58 -0.93 12.96
C LEU A 30 -10.07 -0.92 11.50
N SER A 31 -9.55 -0.01 10.67
CA SER A 31 -9.82 0.05 9.24
C SER A 31 -9.43 -1.26 8.53
N ALA A 32 -8.35 -1.92 8.96
CA ALA A 32 -7.97 -3.23 8.44
C ALA A 32 -8.98 -4.34 8.80
N ARG A 33 -9.52 -4.34 10.04
CA ARG A 33 -10.58 -5.29 10.43
C ARG A 33 -11.90 -5.02 9.72
N ILE A 34 -12.26 -3.75 9.50
CA ILE A 34 -13.44 -3.37 8.71
C ILE A 34 -13.27 -3.84 7.26
N ALA A 35 -12.10 -3.63 6.65
CA ALA A 35 -11.82 -4.13 5.31
C ALA A 35 -11.93 -5.67 5.23
N GLU A 36 -11.40 -6.37 6.21
CA GLU A 36 -11.49 -7.83 6.29
C GLU A 36 -12.94 -8.31 6.46
N SER A 37 -13.75 -7.65 7.30
CA SER A 37 -15.15 -8.03 7.52
C SER A 37 -16.04 -7.85 6.28
N VAL A 38 -15.68 -6.90 5.41
CA VAL A 38 -16.31 -6.71 4.09
C VAL A 38 -15.89 -7.78 3.08
N GLY A 39 -14.78 -8.47 3.32
CA GLY A 39 -14.28 -9.57 2.48
C GLY A 39 -13.09 -9.20 1.59
N PHE A 40 -12.42 -8.07 1.84
CA PHE A 40 -11.16 -7.76 1.16
C PHE A 40 -10.10 -8.82 1.48
N GLN A 41 -9.26 -9.12 0.49
CA GLN A 41 -8.15 -10.06 0.64
C GLN A 41 -6.80 -9.34 0.74
N ILE A 42 -6.73 -8.12 0.21
CA ILE A 42 -5.54 -7.28 0.13
C ILE A 42 -5.84 -5.96 0.83
N GLY A 43 -4.92 -5.54 1.70
CA GLY A 43 -4.88 -4.17 2.21
C GLY A 43 -3.79 -3.39 1.49
N LEU A 44 -3.97 -2.08 1.36
CA LEU A 44 -2.96 -1.13 0.94
C LEU A 44 -2.75 -0.10 2.04
N LEU A 45 -1.49 0.08 2.45
CA LEU A 45 -1.07 1.22 3.25
C LEU A 45 -0.09 2.07 2.42
N SER A 46 -0.42 3.32 2.15
CA SER A 46 0.46 4.23 1.39
C SER A 46 1.31 5.14 2.28
N GLY A 47 2.42 5.65 1.75
CA GLY A 47 3.25 6.66 2.44
C GLY A 47 2.44 7.91 2.77
N SER A 48 1.70 8.45 1.80
CA SER A 48 0.80 9.60 2.00
C SER A 48 -0.23 9.41 3.11
N VAL A 49 -0.93 8.26 3.13
CA VAL A 49 -1.93 7.97 4.17
C VAL A 49 -1.26 7.82 5.53
N SER A 50 -0.06 7.26 5.57
CA SER A 50 0.70 7.06 6.80
C SER A 50 1.19 8.39 7.37
N SER A 51 1.71 9.30 6.52
CA SER A 51 2.08 10.67 6.92
C SER A 51 0.85 11.43 7.46
N LEU A 52 -0.29 11.33 6.77
CA LEU A 52 -1.54 11.95 7.18
C LEU A 52 -2.03 11.44 8.54
N THR A 53 -2.06 10.13 8.73
CA THR A 53 -2.71 9.51 9.91
C THR A 53 -1.79 9.39 11.12
N THR A 54 -0.48 9.31 10.90
CA THR A 54 0.51 9.20 11.98
C THR A 54 1.01 10.58 12.42
N LEU A 55 1.25 11.48 11.48
CA LEU A 55 1.90 12.76 11.75
C LEU A 55 1.00 13.99 11.54
N ALA A 56 -0.19 13.81 10.97
CA ALA A 56 -1.00 14.92 10.45
C ALA A 56 -0.18 15.84 9.52
N ALA A 57 0.74 15.25 8.76
CA ALA A 57 1.70 15.95 7.92
C ALA A 57 1.47 15.64 6.43
N PRO A 58 1.90 16.53 5.51
CA PRO A 58 1.86 16.26 4.08
C PRO A 58 2.81 15.11 3.69
N ASP A 59 2.59 14.55 2.51
CA ASP A 59 3.43 13.50 1.95
C ASP A 59 4.71 14.08 1.32
N VAL A 60 5.67 14.41 2.19
CA VAL A 60 6.95 15.02 1.80
C VAL A 60 8.14 14.27 2.41
N VAL A 61 7.93 12.99 2.75
CA VAL A 61 8.98 12.10 3.28
C VAL A 61 9.59 12.60 4.59
N VAL A 62 8.76 13.19 5.45
CA VAL A 62 9.09 13.45 6.86
C VAL A 62 8.76 12.26 7.77
N LEU A 63 7.85 11.39 7.32
CA LEU A 63 7.58 10.11 7.97
C LEU A 63 8.83 9.23 7.93
N THR A 64 9.20 8.67 9.07
CA THR A 64 10.35 7.78 9.17
C THR A 64 9.99 6.33 8.90
N LEU A 65 10.97 5.53 8.48
CA LEU A 65 10.81 4.07 8.37
C LEU A 65 10.32 3.44 9.68
N THR A 66 10.78 3.95 10.83
CA THR A 66 10.39 3.41 12.15
C THR A 66 8.88 3.58 12.38
N GLU A 67 8.36 4.79 12.16
CA GLU A 67 6.93 5.08 12.32
C GLU A 67 6.09 4.27 11.32
N PHE A 68 6.55 4.17 10.08
CA PHE A 68 5.85 3.39 9.05
C PHE A 68 5.83 1.89 9.37
N ALA A 69 6.97 1.31 9.78
CA ALA A 69 7.06 -0.09 10.18
C ALA A 69 6.21 -0.39 11.43
N ASP A 70 6.11 0.55 12.37
CA ASP A 70 5.24 0.41 13.54
C ASP A 70 3.76 0.40 13.16
N GLN A 71 3.34 1.26 12.23
CA GLN A 71 1.97 1.25 11.71
C GLN A 71 1.64 -0.08 11.02
N VAL A 72 2.55 -0.58 10.17
CA VAL A 72 2.44 -1.91 9.54
C VAL A 72 2.32 -3.00 10.60
N ARG A 73 3.17 -2.99 11.63
CA ARG A 73 3.17 -3.98 12.72
C ARG A 73 1.84 -3.98 13.48
N LEU A 74 1.26 -2.82 13.75
CA LEU A 74 -0.03 -2.72 14.43
C LEU A 74 -1.17 -3.29 13.58
N ILE A 75 -1.19 -3.00 12.27
CA ILE A 75 -2.17 -3.55 11.32
C ILE A 75 -2.02 -5.07 11.21
N MET A 76 -0.80 -5.54 10.97
CA MET A 76 -0.51 -6.95 10.74
C MET A 76 -0.68 -7.81 11.99
N ARG A 77 -0.69 -7.22 13.20
CA ARG A 77 -1.02 -7.92 14.44
C ARG A 77 -2.48 -8.35 14.53
N VAL A 78 -3.39 -7.69 13.81
CA VAL A 78 -4.84 -7.93 13.99
C VAL A 78 -5.58 -8.36 12.73
N SER A 79 -4.98 -8.18 11.55
CA SER A 79 -5.62 -8.41 10.26
C SER A 79 -5.12 -9.67 9.58
N ASN A 80 -6.02 -10.38 8.90
CA ASN A 80 -5.65 -11.44 7.96
C ASN A 80 -5.58 -10.96 6.50
N LEU A 81 -5.43 -9.67 6.23
CA LEU A 81 -5.20 -9.12 4.88
C LEU A 81 -3.76 -9.41 4.42
N SER A 82 -3.58 -9.59 3.11
CA SER A 82 -2.23 -9.57 2.52
C SER A 82 -1.90 -8.11 2.28
N LEU A 83 -1.07 -7.52 3.15
CA LEU A 83 -0.80 -6.09 3.10
C LEU A 83 0.26 -5.76 2.04
N LEU A 84 -0.14 -4.92 1.09
CA LEU A 84 0.73 -4.18 0.17
C LEU A 84 1.06 -2.83 0.81
N VAL A 85 2.34 -2.48 0.83
CA VAL A 85 2.78 -1.16 1.26
C VAL A 85 3.51 -0.44 0.14
N ASP A 86 3.32 0.86 0.11
CA ASP A 86 4.19 1.78 -0.60
C ASP A 86 5.27 2.26 0.37
N ALA A 87 6.53 1.88 0.12
CA ALA A 87 7.66 2.19 0.99
C ALA A 87 8.53 3.34 0.42
N ASP A 88 7.91 4.27 -0.32
CA ASP A 88 8.56 5.38 -1.01
C ASP A 88 9.79 4.91 -1.81
N HIS A 89 10.82 5.74 -1.86
CA HIS A 89 12.16 5.44 -2.40
C HIS A 89 13.01 4.52 -1.49
N GLY A 90 12.42 3.93 -0.44
CA GLY A 90 13.09 3.07 0.53
C GLY A 90 13.86 3.81 1.63
N TYR A 91 13.47 5.05 1.94
CA TYR A 91 14.04 5.90 3.00
C TYR A 91 15.55 6.16 2.86
N GLY A 92 16.05 6.23 1.62
CA GLY A 92 17.39 6.68 1.28
C GLY A 92 17.98 5.97 0.05
N ASN A 93 19.23 5.53 0.18
CA ASN A 93 19.96 4.82 -0.89
C ASN A 93 19.78 3.28 -0.79
N ALA A 94 20.54 2.52 -1.57
CA ALA A 94 20.47 1.05 -1.57
C ALA A 94 20.66 0.41 -0.17
N LEU A 95 21.51 0.98 0.69
CA LEU A 95 21.71 0.48 2.06
C LEU A 95 20.49 0.76 2.96
N ASN A 96 19.83 1.90 2.75
CA ASN A 96 18.57 2.20 3.43
C ASN A 96 17.46 1.25 2.97
N VAL A 97 17.38 0.97 1.67
CA VAL A 97 16.44 -0.02 1.10
C VAL A 97 16.64 -1.40 1.74
N MET A 98 17.89 -1.82 1.96
CA MET A 98 18.18 -3.08 2.65
C MET A 98 17.56 -3.12 4.05
N ARG A 99 17.67 -2.02 4.80
CA ARG A 99 17.05 -1.90 6.12
C ARG A 99 15.53 -1.85 6.01
N THR A 100 14.99 -1.08 5.08
CA THR A 100 13.54 -0.96 4.82
C THR A 100 12.89 -2.32 4.59
N VAL A 101 13.49 -3.17 3.74
CA VAL A 101 12.99 -4.53 3.52
C VAL A 101 13.01 -5.34 4.82
N ALA A 102 14.11 -5.31 5.58
CA ALA A 102 14.23 -6.06 6.83
C ALA A 102 13.18 -5.64 7.87
N GLU A 103 12.96 -4.33 8.07
CA GLU A 103 12.02 -3.80 9.06
C GLU A 103 10.56 -4.10 8.67
N LEU A 104 10.19 -3.89 7.39
CA LEU A 104 8.83 -4.14 6.92
C LEU A 104 8.51 -5.64 6.85
N GLU A 105 9.50 -6.46 6.49
CA GLU A 105 9.36 -7.91 6.55
C GLU A 105 9.16 -8.39 8.00
N HIS A 106 9.90 -7.83 8.96
CA HIS A 106 9.71 -8.13 10.38
C HIS A 106 8.32 -7.70 10.87
N ALA A 107 7.85 -6.53 10.44
CA ALA A 107 6.52 -6.01 10.76
C ALA A 107 5.37 -6.85 10.17
N GLY A 108 5.66 -7.73 9.21
CA GLY A 108 4.70 -8.72 8.70
C GLY A 108 4.13 -8.41 7.32
N VAL A 109 4.72 -7.47 6.59
CA VAL A 109 4.23 -7.09 5.26
C VAL A 109 4.22 -8.27 4.28
N SER A 110 3.27 -8.24 3.33
CA SER A 110 3.14 -9.27 2.27
C SER A 110 3.75 -8.84 0.94
N MET A 111 3.62 -7.55 0.61
CA MET A 111 4.14 -6.96 -0.62
C MET A 111 4.63 -5.55 -0.32
N LEU A 112 5.75 -5.14 -0.92
CA LEU A 112 6.24 -3.75 -0.82
C LEU A 112 6.65 -3.21 -2.19
N GLY A 113 6.34 -1.95 -2.45
CA GLY A 113 6.85 -1.18 -3.58
C GLY A 113 8.02 -0.30 -3.16
N ILE A 114 9.10 -0.31 -3.94
CA ILE A 114 10.19 0.68 -3.85
C ILE A 114 10.16 1.51 -5.13
N GLU A 115 10.16 2.83 -5.02
CA GLU A 115 10.03 3.72 -6.18
C GLU A 115 11.34 4.42 -6.60
N ASP A 116 11.35 4.88 -7.84
CA ASP A 116 12.46 5.60 -8.46
C ASP A 116 12.35 7.12 -8.39
N ALA A 117 11.40 7.65 -7.62
CA ALA A 117 11.30 9.09 -7.38
C ALA A 117 12.52 9.62 -6.62
N VAL A 118 12.98 10.81 -6.99
CA VAL A 118 13.99 11.53 -6.21
C VAL A 118 13.30 12.07 -4.98
N LEU A 119 13.60 11.58 -3.77
CA LEU A 119 12.98 12.02 -2.52
C LEU A 119 14.04 12.11 -1.38
N PRO A 120 13.89 13.03 -0.40
CA PRO A 120 12.95 14.16 -0.37
C PRO A 120 13.33 15.25 -1.39
N VAL A 121 12.57 16.35 -1.43
CA VAL A 121 12.92 17.52 -2.26
C VAL A 121 14.29 18.04 -1.85
N ARG A 122 15.19 18.20 -2.82
CA ARG A 122 16.56 18.70 -2.58
C ARG A 122 16.53 20.18 -2.24
N PHE A 123 17.48 20.61 -1.40
CA PHE A 123 17.69 22.03 -1.11
C PHE A 123 17.78 22.85 -2.41
N GLY A 124 17.07 23.98 -2.47
CA GLY A 124 17.02 24.85 -3.65
C GLY A 124 16.04 24.43 -4.76
N HIS A 125 15.28 23.34 -4.59
CA HIS A 125 14.24 22.92 -5.53
C HIS A 125 12.84 23.19 -4.95
N THR A 126 11.88 23.61 -5.78
CA THR A 126 10.49 23.84 -5.37
C THR A 126 9.64 22.57 -5.41
N SER A 127 10.01 21.62 -6.28
CA SER A 127 9.46 20.27 -6.33
C SER A 127 10.43 19.35 -7.06
N ASN A 128 10.32 18.05 -6.82
CA ASN A 128 11.00 16.94 -7.50
C ASN A 128 9.97 15.99 -8.15
N MET A 129 8.71 16.42 -8.27
CA MET A 129 7.60 15.59 -8.76
C MET A 129 7.79 15.09 -10.20
N ASN A 130 8.74 15.65 -10.95
CA ASN A 130 9.05 15.28 -12.32
C ASN A 130 10.47 14.71 -12.46
N GLU A 131 11.07 14.24 -11.36
CA GLU A 131 12.44 13.74 -11.35
C GLU A 131 12.49 12.30 -10.84
N LEU A 132 13.18 11.46 -11.61
CA LEU A 132 13.45 10.08 -11.27
C LEU A 132 14.95 9.88 -11.12
N VAL A 133 15.37 8.98 -10.23
CA VAL A 133 16.75 8.50 -10.20
C VAL A 133 17.08 7.76 -11.50
N SER A 134 18.37 7.61 -11.79
CA SER A 134 18.78 6.87 -12.99
C SER A 134 18.34 5.40 -12.91
N ILE A 135 18.24 4.75 -14.06
CA ILE A 135 17.93 3.32 -14.14
C ILE A 135 18.96 2.50 -13.35
N GLU A 136 20.23 2.88 -13.40
CA GLU A 136 21.33 2.22 -12.69
C GLU A 136 21.16 2.32 -11.17
N GLU A 137 20.84 3.51 -10.65
CA GLU A 137 20.60 3.68 -9.21
C GLU A 137 19.41 2.85 -8.76
N MET A 138 18.28 2.93 -9.49
CA MET A 138 17.09 2.17 -9.13
C MET A 138 17.33 0.66 -9.21
N THR A 139 18.02 0.18 -10.24
CA THR A 139 18.43 -1.23 -10.37
C THR A 139 19.29 -1.65 -9.18
N GLY A 140 20.21 -0.79 -8.72
CA GLY A 140 21.00 -1.01 -7.51
C GLY A 140 20.14 -1.16 -6.25
N LYS A 141 19.17 -0.27 -6.06
CA LYS A 141 18.19 -0.33 -4.95
C LYS A 141 17.37 -1.62 -4.98
N LEU A 142 16.83 -2.00 -6.14
CA LEU A 142 16.03 -3.22 -6.30
C LEU A 142 16.83 -4.49 -6.00
N ARG A 143 18.08 -4.57 -6.47
CA ARG A 143 18.98 -5.69 -6.15
C ARG A 143 19.26 -5.76 -4.65
N ALA A 144 19.49 -4.62 -4.01
CA ALA A 144 19.69 -4.55 -2.56
C ALA A 144 18.44 -5.00 -1.79
N ALA A 145 17.25 -4.60 -2.24
CA ALA A 145 15.98 -5.05 -1.69
C ALA A 145 15.84 -6.59 -1.75
N LEU A 146 16.12 -7.17 -2.92
CA LEU A 146 16.01 -8.62 -3.15
C LEU A 146 17.01 -9.43 -2.32
N VAL A 147 18.23 -8.94 -2.11
CA VAL A 147 19.24 -9.59 -1.27
C VAL A 147 18.88 -9.51 0.22
N SER A 148 18.23 -8.44 0.66
CA SER A 148 17.79 -8.29 2.06
C SER A 148 16.59 -9.14 2.45
N ARG A 149 15.80 -9.58 1.47
CA ARG A 149 14.63 -10.44 1.68
C ARG A 149 15.03 -11.75 2.34
N ARG A 150 14.44 -12.09 3.48
CA ARG A 150 14.70 -13.35 4.19
C ARG A 150 13.68 -14.42 3.82
N ASP A 151 12.40 -14.08 3.84
CA ASP A 151 11.32 -14.92 3.39
C ASP A 151 11.14 -14.76 1.88
N SER A 152 11.51 -15.79 1.12
CA SER A 152 11.37 -15.78 -0.34
C SER A 152 9.92 -15.57 -0.80
N THR A 153 8.93 -15.77 0.07
CA THR A 153 7.53 -15.51 -0.26
C THR A 153 7.16 -14.01 -0.23
N LEU A 154 7.97 -13.14 0.39
CA LEU A 154 7.77 -11.69 0.34
C LEU A 154 7.90 -11.18 -1.11
N VAL A 155 6.90 -10.42 -1.57
CA VAL A 155 6.89 -9.78 -2.88
C VAL A 155 7.56 -8.41 -2.80
N ILE A 156 8.52 -8.18 -3.70
CA ILE A 156 9.14 -6.87 -3.90
C ILE A 156 8.77 -6.39 -5.30
N ALA A 157 8.07 -5.25 -5.37
CA ALA A 157 7.65 -4.63 -6.61
C ALA A 157 8.52 -3.40 -6.91
N ALA A 158 8.95 -3.25 -8.18
CA ALA A 158 9.56 -2.01 -8.63
C ALA A 158 8.47 -1.02 -8.99
N ARG A 159 8.38 0.09 -8.25
CA ARG A 159 7.41 1.16 -8.48
C ARG A 159 8.02 2.24 -9.37
N THR A 160 7.22 2.79 -10.31
CA THR A 160 7.68 3.89 -11.15
C THR A 160 6.56 4.80 -11.62
N ALA A 161 6.87 6.10 -11.64
CA ALA A 161 6.04 7.18 -12.18
C ALA A 161 6.50 7.63 -13.60
N ALA A 162 7.39 6.85 -14.23
CA ALA A 162 7.95 7.18 -15.54
C ALA A 162 6.92 7.37 -16.65
N ALA A 163 5.72 6.80 -16.50
CA ALA A 163 4.62 7.01 -17.43
C ALA A 163 4.30 8.50 -17.63
N ARG A 164 4.18 9.27 -16.54
CA ARG A 164 3.91 10.71 -16.59
C ARG A 164 5.16 11.53 -16.96
N ILE A 165 6.33 11.10 -16.51
CA ILE A 165 7.55 11.92 -16.57
C ILE A 165 8.31 11.73 -17.89
N GLU A 166 8.41 10.49 -18.37
CA GLU A 166 9.23 10.09 -19.52
C GLU A 166 8.38 9.47 -20.65
N GLY A 167 7.07 9.40 -20.46
CA GLY A 167 6.13 8.82 -21.43
C GLY A 167 6.29 7.30 -21.58
N ILE A 168 5.72 6.77 -22.67
CA ILE A 168 5.68 5.34 -22.95
C ILE A 168 7.07 4.71 -23.11
N GLU A 169 7.99 5.40 -23.78
CA GLU A 169 9.34 4.88 -24.06
C GLU A 169 10.16 4.76 -22.77
N GLY A 170 10.13 5.78 -21.91
CA GLY A 170 10.83 5.74 -20.62
C GLY A 170 10.23 4.70 -19.66
N ALA A 171 8.90 4.62 -19.60
CA ALA A 171 8.21 3.58 -18.81
C ALA A 171 8.61 2.16 -19.26
N VAL A 172 8.67 1.90 -20.57
CA VAL A 172 9.10 0.62 -21.14
C VAL A 172 10.59 0.33 -20.86
N ALA A 173 11.46 1.34 -21.01
CA ALA A 173 12.88 1.19 -20.74
C ALA A 173 13.15 0.81 -19.27
N ARG A 174 12.50 1.51 -18.34
CA ARG A 174 12.56 1.24 -16.89
C ARG A 174 11.95 -0.11 -16.53
N ALA A 175 10.76 -0.43 -17.04
CA ALA A 175 10.13 -1.73 -16.83
C ALA A 175 11.05 -2.89 -17.23
N ARG A 176 11.68 -2.79 -18.41
CA ARG A 176 12.65 -3.79 -18.90
C ARG A 176 13.87 -3.91 -17.98
N ALA A 177 14.43 -2.79 -17.54
CA ALA A 177 15.59 -2.78 -16.66
C ALA A 177 15.26 -3.35 -15.27
N TYR A 178 14.12 -2.95 -14.69
CA TYR A 178 13.69 -3.40 -13.38
C TYR A 178 13.36 -4.89 -13.40
N ALA A 179 12.69 -5.39 -14.44
CA ALA A 179 12.41 -6.81 -14.57
C ALA A 179 13.68 -7.69 -14.56
N LYS A 180 14.78 -7.22 -15.18
CA LYS A 180 16.08 -7.93 -15.18
C LYS A 180 16.70 -8.08 -13.79
N THR A 181 16.25 -7.32 -12.79
CA THR A 181 16.74 -7.47 -11.41
C THR A 181 16.17 -8.70 -10.71
N GLY A 182 15.04 -9.23 -11.18
CA GLY A 182 14.32 -10.33 -10.53
C GLY A 182 13.27 -9.91 -9.50
N VAL A 183 12.80 -8.65 -9.57
CA VAL A 183 11.61 -8.21 -8.81
C VAL A 183 10.38 -9.05 -9.18
N ASP A 184 9.46 -9.17 -8.24
CA ASP A 184 8.31 -10.08 -8.36
C ASP A 184 7.13 -9.46 -9.13
N ALA A 185 7.09 -8.13 -9.22
CA ALA A 185 6.04 -7.38 -9.89
C ALA A 185 6.55 -6.00 -10.32
N LEU A 186 5.82 -5.36 -11.23
CA LEU A 186 5.97 -3.92 -11.49
C LEU A 186 4.77 -3.18 -10.91
N PHE A 187 5.04 -2.03 -10.29
CA PHE A 187 4.03 -1.15 -9.73
C PHE A 187 4.00 0.17 -10.51
N ILE A 188 3.10 0.25 -11.48
CA ILE A 188 3.01 1.39 -12.38
C ILE A 188 2.04 2.42 -11.80
N VAL A 189 2.48 3.66 -11.68
CA VAL A 189 1.65 4.79 -11.29
C VAL A 189 1.66 5.87 -12.37
N GLU A 190 0.63 6.71 -12.34
CA GLU A 190 0.45 7.86 -13.22
C GLU A 190 0.45 7.49 -14.71
N ALA A 191 -0.13 6.32 -15.02
CA ALA A 191 -0.26 5.79 -16.38
C ALA A 191 -1.67 6.05 -16.93
N ASP A 192 -1.98 7.31 -17.22
CA ASP A 192 -3.31 7.75 -17.65
C ASP A 192 -3.73 7.24 -19.04
N GLU A 193 -2.78 6.71 -19.81
CA GLU A 193 -3.02 6.11 -21.11
C GLU A 193 -2.88 4.58 -21.07
N ILE A 194 -3.90 3.87 -21.54
CA ILE A 194 -3.87 2.39 -21.56
C ILE A 194 -2.76 1.83 -22.46
N ALA A 195 -2.33 2.62 -23.45
CA ALA A 195 -1.20 2.28 -24.32
C ALA A 195 0.10 2.05 -23.51
N ILE A 196 0.30 2.78 -22.41
CA ILE A 196 1.46 2.62 -21.54
C ILE A 196 1.41 1.25 -20.83
N ILE A 197 0.27 0.92 -20.22
CA ILE A 197 0.08 -0.37 -19.55
C ILE A 197 0.26 -1.53 -20.53
N ARG A 198 -0.27 -1.39 -21.75
CA ARG A 198 -0.11 -2.37 -22.83
C ARG A 198 1.35 -2.55 -23.22
N ALA A 199 2.08 -1.47 -23.49
CA ALA A 199 3.47 -1.54 -23.91
C ALA A 199 4.38 -2.11 -22.82
N VAL A 200 4.12 -1.77 -21.55
CA VAL A 200 4.81 -2.40 -20.41
C VAL A 200 4.52 -3.90 -20.37
N HIS A 201 3.25 -4.30 -20.45
CA HIS A 201 2.84 -5.71 -20.44
C HIS A 201 3.45 -6.52 -21.59
N GLU A 202 3.51 -5.96 -22.79
CA GLU A 202 4.13 -6.61 -23.97
C GLU A 202 5.65 -6.71 -23.86
N THR A 203 6.28 -5.94 -22.95
CA THR A 203 7.73 -5.92 -22.76
C THR A 203 8.22 -6.89 -21.69
N VAL A 204 7.40 -7.21 -20.69
CA VAL A 204 7.80 -7.99 -19.51
C VAL A 204 6.73 -8.98 -19.07
N ASP A 205 7.15 -10.17 -18.63
CA ASP A 205 6.24 -11.22 -18.15
C ASP A 205 5.81 -11.05 -16.68
N LEU A 206 6.19 -9.94 -16.03
CA LEU A 206 5.87 -9.69 -14.62
C LEU A 206 4.43 -9.23 -14.43
N PRO A 207 3.75 -9.64 -13.33
CA PRO A 207 2.43 -9.14 -12.99
C PRO A 207 2.49 -7.64 -12.66
N LEU A 208 1.43 -6.92 -13.02
CA LEU A 208 1.33 -5.48 -12.80
C LEU A 208 0.44 -5.15 -11.60
N ILE A 209 0.94 -4.25 -10.76
CA ILE A 209 0.18 -3.48 -9.79
C ILE A 209 -0.03 -2.11 -10.43
N VAL A 210 -1.29 -1.69 -10.59
CA VAL A 210 -1.64 -0.41 -11.21
C VAL A 210 -2.14 0.52 -10.12
N GLY A 211 -1.36 1.56 -9.79
CA GLY A 211 -1.68 2.51 -8.72
C GLY A 211 -2.59 3.63 -9.15
N SER A 212 -2.34 4.16 -10.33
CA SER A 212 -3.24 5.05 -11.05
C SER A 212 -3.13 4.73 -12.53
N GLY A 213 -4.30 4.65 -13.17
CA GLY A 213 -4.44 4.26 -14.57
C GLY A 213 -5.60 5.03 -15.20
N PRO A 214 -5.90 4.77 -16.49
CA PRO A 214 -6.90 5.52 -17.22
C PRO A 214 -8.27 5.38 -16.55
N MET A 215 -8.92 6.49 -16.19
CA MET A 215 -10.23 6.46 -15.53
C MET A 215 -11.31 5.72 -16.33
N SER A 216 -11.15 5.67 -17.66
CA SER A 216 -12.05 4.97 -18.58
C SER A 216 -11.80 3.46 -18.67
N ALA A 217 -10.64 2.97 -18.24
CA ALA A 217 -10.25 1.57 -18.40
C ALA A 217 -11.05 0.67 -17.43
N LYS A 218 -11.61 -0.41 -17.96
CA LYS A 218 -12.34 -1.38 -17.14
C LYS A 218 -11.37 -2.36 -16.50
N ARG A 219 -11.68 -2.83 -15.27
CA ARG A 219 -10.90 -3.88 -14.58
C ARG A 219 -10.57 -5.08 -15.47
N LYS A 220 -11.54 -5.56 -16.26
CA LYS A 220 -11.37 -6.70 -17.19
C LYS A 220 -10.30 -6.42 -18.25
N GLU A 221 -10.25 -5.19 -18.74
CA GLU A 221 -9.28 -4.76 -19.75
C GLU A 221 -7.86 -4.72 -19.16
N LEU A 222 -7.70 -4.11 -17.99
CA LEU A 222 -6.42 -4.09 -17.28
C LEU A 222 -5.97 -5.50 -16.86
N THR A 223 -6.91 -6.37 -16.49
CA THR A 223 -6.63 -7.78 -16.15
C THR A 223 -6.00 -8.52 -17.35
N ALA A 224 -6.53 -8.29 -18.55
CA ALA A 224 -6.00 -8.84 -19.79
C ALA A 224 -4.62 -8.29 -20.15
N LEU A 225 -4.24 -7.13 -19.61
CA LEU A 225 -2.92 -6.52 -19.73
C LEU A 225 -2.01 -6.82 -18.54
N GLY A 226 -2.18 -7.97 -17.89
CA GLY A 226 -1.30 -8.42 -16.81
C GLY A 226 -1.53 -7.74 -15.46
N ALA A 227 -2.51 -6.85 -15.31
CA ALA A 227 -2.83 -6.28 -14.00
C ALA A 227 -3.40 -7.35 -13.05
N ARG A 228 -2.90 -7.35 -11.81
CA ARG A 228 -3.31 -8.25 -10.73
C ARG A 228 -3.79 -7.52 -9.50
N ILE A 229 -3.36 -6.27 -9.35
CA ILE A 229 -3.85 -5.37 -8.31
C ILE A 229 -4.11 -4.02 -8.98
N LEU A 230 -5.28 -3.43 -8.71
CA LEU A 230 -5.66 -2.11 -9.20
C LEU A 230 -6.11 -1.27 -8.01
N LEU A 231 -5.44 -0.15 -7.76
CA LEU A 231 -5.77 0.73 -6.64
C LEU A 231 -7.00 1.58 -6.99
N GLN A 232 -7.80 1.93 -5.96
CA GLN A 232 -9.00 2.77 -6.07
C GLN A 232 -8.87 4.10 -5.29
N GLY A 233 -7.63 4.48 -4.96
CA GLY A 233 -7.32 5.62 -4.12
C GLY A 233 -7.63 5.42 -2.64
N HIS A 234 -7.56 6.51 -1.89
CA HIS A 234 -7.59 6.52 -0.42
C HIS A 234 -8.90 7.12 0.14
N GLN A 235 -10.03 6.80 -0.49
CA GLN A 235 -11.35 7.31 -0.05
C GLN A 235 -11.70 7.00 1.41
N PRO A 236 -11.34 5.83 1.99
CA PRO A 236 -11.66 5.55 3.39
C PRO A 236 -11.12 6.58 4.40
N VAL A 237 -9.88 7.05 4.24
CA VAL A 237 -9.33 8.06 5.15
C VAL A 237 -10.00 9.42 4.94
N ALA A 238 -10.28 9.81 3.70
CA ALA A 238 -10.99 11.06 3.40
C ALA A 238 -12.42 11.05 3.98
N ALA A 239 -13.15 9.94 3.85
CA ALA A 239 -14.46 9.75 4.45
C ALA A 239 -14.40 9.82 5.98
N SER A 240 -13.36 9.23 6.59
CA SER A 240 -13.14 9.26 8.05
C SER A 240 -12.90 10.69 8.55
N VAL A 241 -12.05 11.46 7.85
CA VAL A 241 -11.81 12.88 8.17
C VAL A 241 -13.11 13.69 8.08
N LYS A 242 -13.92 13.46 7.04
CA LYS A 242 -15.22 14.14 6.90
C LYS A 242 -16.19 13.78 8.03
N ALA A 243 -16.28 12.50 8.39
CA ALA A 243 -17.14 12.02 9.46
C ALA A 243 -16.75 12.62 10.82
N LEU A 244 -15.45 12.69 11.12
CA LEU A 244 -14.92 13.33 12.32
C LEU A 244 -15.29 14.82 12.35
N HIS A 245 -15.01 15.54 11.26
CA HIS A 245 -15.33 16.97 11.15
C HIS A 245 -16.82 17.24 11.40
N ASP A 246 -17.70 16.53 10.71
CA ASP A 246 -19.15 16.76 10.82
C ASP A 246 -19.70 16.43 12.21
N THR A 247 -19.19 15.35 12.82
CA THR A 247 -19.56 14.93 14.17
C THR A 247 -19.12 15.97 15.20
N TYR A 248 -17.87 16.43 15.11
CA TYR A 248 -17.37 17.47 16.00
C TYR A 248 -18.09 18.80 15.82
N LEU A 249 -18.37 19.20 14.58
CA LEU A 249 -19.12 20.44 14.32
C LEU A 249 -20.54 20.39 14.92
N HIS A 250 -21.23 19.25 14.80
CA HIS A 250 -22.55 19.06 15.42
C HIS A 250 -22.50 19.18 16.93
N LEU A 251 -21.57 18.45 17.57
CA LEU A 251 -21.42 18.45 19.03
C LEU A 251 -20.98 19.83 19.56
N PHE A 252 -20.04 20.49 18.88
CA PHE A 252 -19.54 21.81 19.26
C PHE A 252 -20.64 22.87 19.22
N ASN A 253 -21.56 22.79 18.25
CA ASN A 253 -22.70 23.68 18.12
C ASN A 253 -23.86 23.34 19.09
N GLY A 254 -23.66 22.42 20.04
CA GLY A 254 -24.67 22.06 21.05
C GLY A 254 -25.72 21.05 20.57
N GLY A 255 -25.50 20.41 19.42
CA GLY A 255 -26.36 19.34 18.93
C GLY A 255 -26.33 18.11 19.86
N ALA A 256 -27.46 17.41 19.97
CA ALA A 256 -27.55 16.27 20.88
C ALA A 256 -26.80 15.05 20.28
N PRO A 257 -26.08 14.25 21.08
CA PRO A 257 -25.45 13.02 20.60
C PRO A 257 -26.44 12.03 19.95
N ALA A 258 -27.70 12.03 20.38
CA ALA A 258 -28.74 11.17 19.83
C ALA A 258 -29.03 11.44 18.34
N ASP A 259 -28.81 12.67 17.87
CA ASP A 259 -29.04 13.07 16.47
C ASP A 259 -28.05 12.40 15.51
N LEU A 260 -26.92 11.90 16.04
CA LEU A 260 -25.85 11.26 15.27
C LEU A 260 -26.08 9.76 15.07
N LYS A 261 -27.12 9.17 15.67
CA LYS A 261 -27.32 7.71 15.72
C LYS A 261 -27.38 7.06 14.32
N SER A 262 -27.86 7.76 13.30
CA SER A 262 -27.89 7.27 11.91
C SER A 262 -26.55 7.37 11.17
N ARG A 263 -25.56 8.03 11.78
CA ARG A 263 -24.22 8.29 11.23
C ARG A 263 -23.11 7.57 11.97
N THR A 264 -23.44 6.88 13.07
CA THR A 264 -22.49 6.14 13.88
C THR A 264 -22.73 4.64 13.78
N VAL A 265 -21.66 3.88 13.92
CA VAL A 265 -21.70 2.42 14.03
C VAL A 265 -22.34 2.01 15.38
N SER A 266 -23.05 0.88 15.42
CA SER A 266 -23.63 0.38 16.67
C SER A 266 -22.56 -0.16 17.61
N ALA A 267 -22.85 -0.19 18.91
CA ALA A 267 -21.96 -0.79 19.90
C ALA A 267 -21.71 -2.28 19.60
N GLU A 268 -22.75 -3.02 19.20
CA GLU A 268 -22.67 -4.43 18.83
C GLU A 268 -21.73 -4.66 17.63
N GLU A 269 -21.73 -3.74 16.66
CA GLU A 269 -20.84 -3.82 15.50
C GLU A 269 -19.40 -3.44 15.87
N ILE A 270 -19.19 -2.46 16.75
CA ILE A 270 -17.87 -2.18 17.34
C ILE A 270 -17.34 -3.43 18.07
N ASP A 271 -18.16 -4.04 18.93
CA ASP A 271 -17.77 -5.20 19.73
C ASP A 271 -17.34 -6.38 18.83
N ARG A 272 -18.07 -6.59 17.73
CA ARG A 272 -17.72 -7.58 16.71
C ARG A 272 -16.38 -7.25 16.04
N LEU A 273 -16.15 -5.99 15.66
CA LEU A 273 -14.90 -5.57 15.02
C LEU A 273 -13.71 -5.64 15.99
N ILE A 274 -13.89 -5.39 17.28
CA ILE A 274 -12.80 -5.46 18.26
C ILE A 274 -12.61 -6.85 18.88
N PHE A 275 -13.47 -7.81 18.52
CA PHE A 275 -13.49 -9.21 19.00
C PHE A 275 -13.70 -9.33 20.52
N VAL A 276 -14.65 -8.56 21.08
CA VAL A 276 -14.95 -8.60 22.53
C VAL A 276 -15.23 -10.01 23.03
N GLU A 277 -16.00 -10.81 22.28
CA GLU A 277 -16.35 -12.18 22.67
C GLU A 277 -15.12 -13.09 22.84
N ASP A 278 -14.10 -12.92 21.99
CA ASP A 278 -12.85 -13.69 22.07
C ASP A 278 -12.06 -13.34 23.33
N TYR A 279 -11.96 -12.05 23.65
CA TYR A 279 -11.31 -11.58 24.88
C TYR A 279 -12.07 -12.03 26.13
N GLU A 280 -13.40 -11.97 26.09
CA GLU A 280 -14.26 -12.43 27.18
C GLU A 280 -14.15 -13.94 27.40
N LYS A 281 -14.06 -14.73 26.33
CA LYS A 281 -13.77 -16.15 26.41
C LYS A 281 -12.38 -16.41 27.03
N ALA A 282 -11.35 -15.72 26.55
CA ALA A 282 -9.99 -15.85 27.09
C ALA A 282 -9.92 -15.44 28.56
N ARG A 283 -10.63 -14.38 28.96
CA ARG A 283 -10.73 -13.96 30.37
C ARG A 283 -11.33 -15.05 31.23
N ARG A 284 -12.42 -15.68 30.81
CA ARG A 284 -13.04 -16.80 31.53
C ARG A 284 -12.15 -18.03 31.62
N GLU A 285 -11.31 -18.26 30.62
CA GLU A 285 -10.45 -19.45 30.54
C GLU A 285 -9.14 -19.29 31.32
N TYR A 286 -8.56 -18.09 31.32
CA TYR A 286 -7.20 -17.86 31.83
C TYR A 286 -7.13 -16.92 33.04
N LEU A 287 -8.21 -16.22 33.41
CA LEU A 287 -8.24 -15.25 34.51
C LEU A 287 -9.35 -15.51 35.55
N GLN A 288 -10.21 -16.51 35.35
CA GLN A 288 -11.27 -16.94 36.27
C GLN A 288 -11.15 -18.44 36.50
#